data_AF-A0A2D7C3H6-F1
#
_entry.id   AF-A0A2D7C3H6-F1
#
_cell.length_a   1.000
_cell.length_b   1.000
_cell.length_c   1.000
_cell.angle_alpha   90.00
_cell.angle_beta   90.00
_cell.angle_gamma   90.00
#
_symmetry.space_group_name_H-M   'P 1'
#
loop_
_entity.id
_entity.type
_entity.pdbx_description
1 polymer ?
#
loop_
_entity_poly.entity_id
_entity_poly.type
_entity_poly.pdbx_seq_one_letter_code
_entity_poly.pdbx_strand_id
1 'polypeptide(L)'
;MDPITQGAVGAAFAQSTSKKNNFLQITLIGFLAGLAPDLDVFIQSSDDPIFFLEYHRQFTHSLIFVPFGSLIVATCTFPLFKNSISFKVVYKASFFGYATHGLLDACTSYGTQIFWPFSDERVAWNNISIVDPLFTIPIVTLIVIAIIRKKNIFSFCAVGWFSFYLFLGFVQYERTFLAAKDLAYSRGHKAERLTLKPSFGNLILWKSIYKHEDNYFVDAFRTVNSSSWCSGSSTKVFDFDYHLPEVDRNSQQAKDIERFRWFSEDYLGYHKEKHLVTDIRYSMIPNQIAPMWGLVIDKERDVNEHASWWTSQSLDESQLKLFKKMIIGEVCGAS
;
A
#
# COMPACT_ATOMS: atom_id res chain seq x y z
N MET A 1 2.20 1.15 4.24
CA MET A 1 1.75 0.14 5.21
C MET A 1 1.23 0.90 6.42
N ASP A 2 0.43 0.31 7.31
CA ASP A 2 0.04 1.03 8.53
C ASP A 2 1.28 1.38 9.41
N PRO A 3 1.25 2.52 10.13
CA PRO A 3 2.41 2.96 10.91
C PRO A 3 2.84 1.97 12.00
N ILE A 4 1.90 1.26 12.62
CA ILE A 4 2.22 0.31 13.71
C ILE A 4 3.09 -0.81 13.15
N THR A 5 2.73 -1.35 11.99
CA THR A 5 3.56 -2.33 11.28
C THR A 5 4.93 -1.77 10.94
N GLN A 6 5.00 -0.57 10.35
CA GLN A 6 6.27 0.02 9.92
C GLN A 6 7.25 0.17 11.10
N GLY A 7 6.76 0.73 12.20
CA GLY A 7 7.55 0.84 13.43
C GLY A 7 7.91 -0.53 14.01
N ALA A 8 6.98 -1.49 14.04
CA ALA A 8 7.24 -2.83 14.57
C ALA A 8 8.31 -3.57 13.76
N VAL A 9 8.20 -3.59 12.44
CA VAL A 9 9.20 -4.24 11.57
C VAL A 9 10.57 -3.55 11.73
N GLY A 10 10.61 -2.22 11.71
CA GLY A 10 11.86 -1.48 11.93
C GLY A 10 12.49 -1.79 13.29
N ALA A 11 11.68 -1.89 14.34
CA ALA A 11 12.11 -2.31 15.66
C ALA A 11 12.65 -3.75 15.70
N ALA A 12 11.99 -4.72 15.04
CA ALA A 12 12.45 -6.11 14.97
C ALA A 12 13.83 -6.22 14.32
N PHE A 13 14.03 -5.55 13.17
CA PHE A 13 15.31 -5.56 12.46
C PHE A 13 16.41 -4.87 13.25
N ALA A 14 16.16 -3.69 13.82
CA ALA A 14 17.13 -3.02 14.70
C ALA A 14 17.52 -3.91 15.90
N GLN A 15 16.54 -4.51 16.57
CA GLN A 15 16.73 -5.34 17.75
C GLN A 15 17.52 -6.63 17.45
N SER A 16 17.42 -7.19 16.24
CA SER A 16 18.19 -8.36 15.81
C SER A 16 19.70 -8.14 15.87
N THR A 17 20.14 -6.89 15.73
CA THR A 17 21.55 -6.48 15.77
C THR A 17 22.03 -6.03 17.17
N SER A 18 21.12 -6.07 18.15
CA SER A 18 21.34 -5.54 19.49
C SER A 18 22.20 -6.43 20.39
N LYS A 19 22.87 -5.81 21.36
CA LYS A 19 23.50 -6.48 22.51
C LYS A 19 22.58 -6.39 23.72
N LYS A 20 22.66 -7.38 24.63
CA LYS A 20 21.76 -7.57 25.78
C LYS A 20 21.47 -6.33 26.64
N ASN A 21 22.39 -5.36 26.72
CA ASN A 21 22.26 -4.22 27.63
C ASN A 21 21.40 -3.06 27.09
N ASN A 22 21.19 -2.94 25.78
CA ASN A 22 20.57 -1.75 25.16
C ASN A 22 19.31 -2.08 24.35
N PHE A 23 18.61 -3.16 24.74
CA PHE A 23 17.47 -3.71 24.01
C PHE A 23 16.37 -2.68 23.79
N LEU A 24 15.91 -2.03 24.85
CA LEU A 24 14.80 -1.08 24.80
C LEU A 24 15.14 0.14 23.94
N GLN A 25 16.33 0.71 24.12
CA GLN A 25 16.77 1.88 23.36
C GLN A 25 16.87 1.56 21.87
N ILE A 26 17.46 0.42 21.50
CA ILE A 26 17.58 -0.01 20.10
C ILE A 26 16.21 -0.28 19.48
N THR A 27 15.29 -0.89 20.23
CA THR A 27 13.90 -1.08 19.79
C THR A 27 13.22 0.26 19.53
N LEU A 28 13.30 1.22 20.45
CA LEU A 28 12.67 2.54 20.28
C LEU A 28 13.26 3.29 19.08
N ILE A 29 14.58 3.27 18.91
CA ILE A 29 15.24 3.90 17.76
C ILE A 29 14.82 3.24 16.45
N GLY A 30 14.80 1.90 16.40
CA GLY A 30 14.36 1.16 15.23
C GLY A 30 12.89 1.42 14.89
N PHE A 31 12.03 1.54 15.91
CA PHE A 31 10.63 1.88 15.74
C PHE A 31 10.46 3.27 15.12
N LEU A 32 11.12 4.29 15.69
CA LEU A 32 11.06 5.66 15.19
C LEU A 32 11.66 5.77 13.78
N ALA A 33 12.76 5.07 13.51
CA ALA A 33 13.37 5.04 12.19
C ALA A 33 12.49 4.36 11.15
N GLY A 34 11.80 3.29 11.55
CA GLY A 34 10.79 2.63 10.72
C GLY A 34 9.57 3.50 10.44
N LEU A 35 9.29 4.53 11.24
CA LEU A 35 8.19 5.48 10.96
C LEU A 35 8.62 6.70 10.13
N ALA A 36 9.91 7.04 10.16
CA ALA A 36 10.40 8.32 9.67
C ALA A 36 10.11 8.61 8.18
N PRO A 37 10.15 7.64 7.24
CA PRO A 37 9.89 7.93 5.84
C PRO A 37 8.51 8.55 5.56
N ASP A 38 7.47 8.09 6.27
CA ASP A 38 6.09 8.58 6.13
C ASP A 38 5.87 9.99 6.70
N LEU A 39 6.91 10.64 7.26
CA LEU A 39 6.85 12.07 7.55
C LEU A 39 6.75 12.92 6.27
N ASP A 40 6.97 12.32 5.10
CA ASP A 40 6.66 12.91 3.80
C ASP A 40 5.17 13.25 3.61
N VAL A 41 4.26 12.73 4.45
CA VAL A 41 2.84 13.13 4.45
C VAL A 41 2.65 14.64 4.72
N PHE A 42 3.65 15.28 5.35
CA PHE A 42 3.65 16.73 5.56
C PHE A 42 4.11 17.52 4.32
N ILE A 43 4.59 16.85 3.27
CA ILE A 43 4.90 17.45 1.96
C ILE A 43 3.61 17.57 1.17
N GLN A 44 2.89 18.67 1.41
CA GLN A 44 1.60 18.98 0.80
C GLN A 44 1.54 20.46 0.39
N SER A 45 0.64 20.79 -0.53
CA SER A 45 0.38 22.16 -0.99
C SER A 45 -1.07 22.54 -0.69
N SER A 46 -1.31 23.80 -0.28
CA SER A 46 -2.67 24.33 -0.14
C SER A 46 -3.35 24.55 -1.49
N ASP A 47 -2.55 24.84 -2.51
CA ASP A 47 -3.04 25.27 -3.83
C ASP A 47 -3.15 24.08 -4.79
N ASP A 48 -2.27 23.07 -4.62
CA ASP A 48 -2.22 21.85 -5.41
C ASP A 48 -2.66 20.64 -4.55
N PRO A 49 -3.92 20.19 -4.69
CA PRO A 49 -4.51 19.19 -3.80
C PRO A 49 -3.98 17.77 -4.04
N ILE A 50 -3.23 17.53 -5.12
CA ILE A 50 -2.67 16.21 -5.42
C ILE A 50 -1.15 16.15 -5.29
N PHE A 51 -0.51 17.27 -4.88
CA PHE A 51 0.94 17.34 -4.67
C PHE A 51 1.47 16.23 -3.77
N PHE A 52 0.72 15.88 -2.72
CA PHE A 52 1.09 14.83 -1.79
C PHE A 52 1.18 13.44 -2.45
N LEU A 53 0.41 13.15 -3.52
CA LEU A 53 0.44 11.85 -4.21
C LEU A 53 1.77 11.60 -4.93
N GLU A 54 2.41 12.67 -5.38
CA GLU A 54 3.68 12.61 -6.11
C GLU A 54 4.86 12.37 -5.16
N TYR A 55 4.87 13.08 -4.03
CA TYR A 55 5.97 13.05 -3.07
C TYR A 55 5.82 11.93 -2.02
N HIS A 56 4.59 11.50 -1.70
CA HIS A 56 4.40 10.40 -0.77
C HIS A 56 4.92 9.08 -1.37
N ARG A 57 5.87 8.48 -0.66
CA ARG A 57 6.64 7.30 -1.07
C ARG A 57 7.60 7.51 -2.24
N GLN A 58 8.15 8.72 -2.33
CA GLN A 58 9.15 9.11 -3.32
C GLN A 58 10.57 8.97 -2.73
N PHE A 59 11.34 10.05 -2.66
CA PHE A 59 12.75 10.04 -2.28
C PHE A 59 12.99 9.51 -0.85
N THR A 60 12.08 9.79 0.09
CA THR A 60 12.10 9.33 1.49
C THR A 60 12.10 7.82 1.63
N HIS A 61 11.50 7.11 0.66
CA HIS A 61 11.36 5.65 0.64
C HIS A 61 12.38 4.96 -0.29
N SER A 62 13.21 5.74 -0.99
CA SER A 62 14.20 5.21 -1.92
C SER A 62 15.38 4.54 -1.21
N LEU A 63 15.94 3.50 -1.83
CA LEU A 63 17.08 2.76 -1.27
C LEU A 63 18.33 3.63 -1.11
N ILE A 64 18.53 4.58 -2.04
CA ILE A 64 19.68 5.50 -2.00
C ILE A 64 19.57 6.51 -0.86
N PHE A 65 18.35 6.85 -0.44
CA PHE A 65 18.13 7.80 0.66
C PHE A 65 18.25 7.15 2.04
N VAL A 66 18.20 5.82 2.14
CA VAL A 66 18.29 5.08 3.42
C VAL A 66 19.46 5.55 4.30
N PRO A 67 20.73 5.66 3.84
CA PRO A 67 21.82 6.11 4.68
C PRO A 67 21.63 7.55 5.20
N PHE A 68 21.07 8.44 4.38
CA PHE A 68 20.84 9.85 4.70
C PHE A 68 19.67 10.02 5.68
N GLY A 69 18.51 9.41 5.37
CA GLY A 69 17.36 9.38 6.26
C GLY A 69 17.70 8.77 7.63
N SER A 70 18.48 7.69 7.63
CA SER A 70 18.97 7.07 8.86
C SER A 70 19.89 7.98 9.66
N LEU A 71 20.75 8.76 8.99
CA LEU A 71 21.62 9.73 9.65
C LEU A 71 20.82 10.87 10.29
N ILE A 72 19.78 11.36 9.61
CA ILE A 72 18.85 12.37 10.14
C ILE A 72 18.18 11.84 11.41
N VAL A 73 17.56 10.65 11.33
CA VAL A 73 16.90 10.02 12.49
C VAL A 73 17.89 9.81 13.63
N ALA A 74 19.09 9.30 13.33
CA ALA A 74 20.10 9.05 14.35
C ALA A 74 20.55 10.36 15.02
N THR A 75 20.73 11.43 14.26
CA THR A 75 21.13 12.75 14.78
C THR A 75 20.05 13.35 15.67
N CYS A 76 18.78 13.27 15.25
CA CYS A 76 17.65 13.77 16.03
C CYS A 76 17.40 12.96 17.31
N THR A 77 17.61 11.65 17.29
CA THR A 77 17.33 10.76 18.43
C THR A 77 18.52 10.60 19.38
N PHE A 78 19.76 10.77 18.92
CA PHE A 78 20.97 10.59 19.72
C PHE A 78 21.00 11.40 21.03
N PRO A 79 20.57 12.68 21.10
CA PRO A 79 20.55 13.44 22.35
C PRO A 79 19.78 12.76 23.48
N LEU A 80 18.75 11.97 23.17
CA LEU A 80 17.94 11.23 24.14
C LEU A 80 18.67 10.01 24.71
N PHE A 81 19.65 9.46 23.99
CA PHE A 81 20.31 8.19 24.32
C PHE A 81 21.82 8.29 24.50
N LYS A 82 22.41 9.49 24.38
CA LYS A 82 23.86 9.74 24.40
C LYS A 82 24.58 9.22 25.64
N ASN A 83 23.88 9.14 26.78
CA ASN A 83 24.43 8.66 28.04
C ASN A 83 24.43 7.13 28.16
N SER A 84 23.74 6.41 27.27
CA SER A 84 23.56 4.95 27.32
C SER A 84 24.21 4.23 26.14
N ILE A 85 24.22 4.85 24.96
CA ILE A 85 24.70 4.22 23.72
C ILE A 85 25.48 5.20 22.85
N SER A 86 26.55 4.70 22.23
CA SER A 86 27.32 5.47 21.26
C SER A 86 26.50 5.82 20.01
N PHE A 87 26.83 6.94 19.36
CA PHE A 87 26.20 7.36 18.10
C PHE A 87 26.21 6.26 17.03
N LYS A 88 27.31 5.50 16.92
CA LYS A 88 27.44 4.38 15.99
C LYS A 88 26.36 3.30 16.19
N VAL A 89 25.94 3.07 17.44
CA VAL A 89 24.87 2.11 17.75
C VAL A 89 23.50 2.69 17.39
N VAL A 90 23.27 3.98 17.68
CA VAL A 90 22.05 4.69 17.27
C VAL A 90 21.91 4.68 15.75
N TYR A 91 22.95 5.09 15.02
CA TYR A 91 22.95 5.08 13.56
C TYR A 91 22.68 3.70 12.98
N LYS A 92 23.29 2.63 13.54
CA LYS A 92 23.00 1.27 13.08
C LYS A 92 21.54 0.88 13.31
N ALA A 93 21.00 1.16 14.50
CA ALA A 93 19.59 0.88 14.79
C ALA A 93 18.66 1.67 13.87
N SER A 94 18.96 2.94 13.62
CA SER A 94 18.23 3.77 12.66
C SER A 94 18.34 3.21 11.24
N PHE A 95 19.53 2.79 10.82
CA PHE A 95 19.76 2.22 9.49
C PHE A 95 18.91 0.98 9.22
N PHE A 96 18.93 0.01 10.15
CA PHE A 96 18.12 -1.19 9.99
C PHE A 96 16.61 -0.91 10.08
N GLY A 97 16.19 0.05 10.91
CA GLY A 97 14.78 0.44 11.00
C GLY A 97 14.28 1.18 9.77
N TYR A 98 15.06 2.12 9.25
CA TYR A 98 14.71 2.93 8.08
C TYR A 98 14.70 2.07 6.80
N ALA A 99 15.70 1.18 6.64
CA ALA A 99 15.85 0.34 5.46
C ALA A 99 14.66 -0.58 5.20
N THR A 100 13.91 -0.98 6.24
CA THR A 100 12.75 -1.88 6.07
C THR A 100 11.55 -1.19 5.45
N HIS A 101 11.43 0.13 5.60
CA HIS A 101 10.18 0.83 5.30
C HIS A 101 9.82 0.79 3.82
N GLY A 102 10.71 1.30 2.94
CA GLY A 102 10.46 1.32 1.50
C GLY A 102 10.31 -0.08 0.90
N LEU A 103 11.05 -1.06 1.43
CA LEU A 103 10.92 -2.47 1.02
C LEU A 103 9.56 -3.06 1.40
N LEU A 104 9.09 -2.80 2.63
CA LEU A 104 7.78 -3.27 3.07
C LEU A 104 6.65 -2.57 2.31
N ASP A 105 6.80 -1.29 2.01
CA ASP A 105 5.83 -0.58 1.19
C ASP A 105 5.77 -1.08 -0.25
N ALA A 106 6.89 -1.52 -0.83
CA ALA A 106 6.91 -2.20 -2.12
C ALA A 106 6.19 -3.56 -2.09
N CYS A 107 6.07 -4.23 -0.94
CA CYS A 107 5.22 -5.42 -0.78
C CYS A 107 3.71 -5.10 -0.86
N THR A 108 3.32 -3.87 -0.56
CA THR A 108 1.91 -3.45 -0.62
C THR A 108 1.47 -3.07 -2.03
N SER A 109 0.18 -2.81 -2.20
CA SER A 109 -0.42 -2.50 -3.49
C SER A 109 -0.38 -1.01 -3.92
N TYR A 110 0.19 -0.14 -3.09
CA TYR A 110 0.21 1.32 -3.30
C TYR A 110 1.29 1.82 -4.26
N GLY A 111 2.40 1.09 -4.37
CA GLY A 111 3.52 1.49 -5.21
C GLY A 111 4.46 2.46 -4.50
N THR A 112 5.76 2.20 -4.61
CA THR A 112 6.84 2.92 -3.92
C THR A 112 8.02 3.13 -4.87
N GLN A 113 8.59 4.34 -4.93
CA GLN A 113 9.72 4.64 -5.80
C GLN A 113 11.06 4.22 -5.17
N ILE A 114 11.26 2.91 -4.99
CA ILE A 114 12.45 2.37 -4.32
C ILE A 114 13.77 2.69 -5.07
N PHE A 115 13.68 2.97 -6.37
CA PHE A 115 14.83 3.24 -7.27
C PHE A 115 15.06 4.72 -7.59
N TRP A 116 14.30 5.64 -6.98
CA TRP A 116 14.57 7.08 -7.12
C TRP A 116 16.02 7.40 -6.68
N PRO A 117 16.76 8.32 -7.35
CA PRO A 117 16.36 9.20 -8.46
C PRO A 117 16.63 8.60 -9.84
N PHE A 118 16.93 7.30 -9.95
CA PHE A 118 17.26 6.68 -11.23
C PHE A 118 16.04 6.28 -12.04
N SER A 119 14.89 6.08 -11.38
CA SER A 119 13.60 5.77 -11.99
C SER A 119 12.46 6.30 -11.12
N ASP A 120 11.42 6.79 -11.78
CA ASP A 120 10.16 7.21 -11.16
C ASP A 120 9.11 6.09 -11.10
N GLU A 121 9.48 4.85 -11.48
CA GLU A 121 8.60 3.69 -11.42
C GLU A 121 8.16 3.38 -9.98
N ARG A 122 6.85 3.19 -9.79
CA ARG A 122 6.27 2.78 -8.50
C ARG A 122 6.20 1.27 -8.41
N VAL A 123 7.10 0.67 -7.63
CA VAL A 123 7.13 -0.79 -7.44
C VAL A 123 6.06 -1.23 -6.46
N ALA A 124 5.21 -2.17 -6.88
CA ALA A 124 4.18 -2.81 -6.06
C ALA A 124 4.11 -4.32 -6.34
N TRP A 125 4.50 -5.15 -5.37
CA TRP A 125 4.43 -6.61 -5.46
C TRP A 125 3.08 -7.19 -5.07
N ASN A 126 2.21 -6.39 -4.43
CA ASN A 126 0.84 -6.77 -4.09
C ASN A 126 0.73 -8.06 -3.25
N ASN A 127 1.74 -8.42 -2.46
CA ASN A 127 1.75 -9.69 -1.72
C ASN A 127 1.29 -9.54 -0.26
N ILE A 128 1.02 -8.32 0.21
CA ILE A 128 0.46 -8.07 1.55
C ILE A 128 -0.51 -6.89 1.57
N SER A 129 -1.50 -6.96 2.46
CA SER A 129 -2.44 -5.87 2.73
C SER A 129 -1.77 -4.69 3.42
N ILE A 130 -2.28 -3.48 3.20
CA ILE A 130 -1.76 -2.25 3.84
C ILE A 130 -1.95 -2.28 5.35
N VAL A 131 -3.01 -2.94 5.83
CA VAL A 131 -3.28 -3.17 7.25
C VAL A 131 -3.49 -4.67 7.40
N ASP A 132 -2.63 -5.35 8.17
CA ASP A 132 -2.74 -6.80 8.36
C ASP A 132 -2.45 -7.20 9.82
N PRO A 133 -3.49 -7.43 10.64
CA PRO A 133 -3.30 -7.84 12.04
C PRO A 133 -2.59 -9.19 12.18
N LEU A 134 -2.76 -10.12 11.24
CA LEU A 134 -2.10 -11.43 11.27
C LEU A 134 -0.60 -11.28 11.00
N PHE A 135 -0.20 -10.27 10.22
CA PHE A 135 1.19 -9.89 10.08
C PHE A 135 1.73 -9.17 11.33
N THR A 136 0.99 -8.17 11.80
CA THR A 136 1.47 -7.16 12.77
C THR A 136 1.53 -7.66 14.19
N ILE A 137 0.46 -8.31 14.68
CA ILE A 137 0.31 -8.70 16.08
C ILE A 137 1.41 -9.68 16.52
N PRO A 138 1.77 -10.72 15.72
CA PRO A 138 2.87 -11.61 16.09
C PRO A 138 4.22 -10.89 16.18
N ILE A 139 4.51 -9.96 15.26
CA ILE A 139 5.75 -9.18 15.26
C ILE A 139 5.84 -8.32 16.51
N VAL A 140 4.80 -7.54 16.82
CA VAL A 140 4.72 -6.71 18.03
C VAL A 140 4.90 -7.56 19.28
N THR A 141 4.19 -8.70 19.36
CA THR A 141 4.27 -9.62 20.50
C THR A 141 5.69 -10.14 20.70
N LEU A 142 6.35 -10.58 19.63
CA LEU A 142 7.71 -11.11 19.67
C LEU A 142 8.73 -10.03 20.07
N ILE A 143 8.58 -8.79 19.59
CA ILE A 143 9.43 -7.66 20.01
C ILE A 143 9.27 -7.36 21.49
N VAL A 144 8.04 -7.33 22.00
CA VAL A 144 7.76 -7.11 23.43
C VAL A 144 8.38 -8.22 24.28
N ILE A 145 8.21 -9.48 23.88
CA ILE A 145 8.85 -10.62 24.57
C ILE A 145 10.38 -10.49 24.52
N ALA A 146 10.95 -10.05 23.40
CA ALA A 146 12.38 -9.85 23.25
C ALA A 146 12.93 -8.79 24.22
N ILE A 147 12.19 -7.69 24.45
CA ILE A 147 12.53 -6.66 25.44
C ILE A 147 12.49 -7.25 26.86
N ILE A 148 11.40 -7.95 27.21
CA ILE A 148 11.20 -8.50 28.57
C ILE A 148 12.26 -9.56 28.87
N ARG A 149 12.52 -10.47 27.92
CA ARG A 149 13.44 -11.60 28.09
C ARG A 149 14.90 -11.24 27.80
N LYS A 150 15.17 -10.09 27.16
CA LYS A 150 16.50 -9.64 26.72
C LYS A 150 17.24 -10.69 25.88
N LYS A 151 16.52 -11.33 24.95
CA LYS A 151 17.06 -12.38 24.07
C LYS A 151 16.72 -12.08 22.60
N ASN A 152 17.76 -12.01 21.75
CA ASN A 152 17.61 -11.74 20.31
C ASN A 152 16.84 -12.82 19.55
N ILE A 153 16.73 -14.04 20.10
CA ILE A 153 16.00 -15.14 19.43
C ILE A 153 14.57 -14.73 19.07
N PHE A 154 13.90 -13.94 19.92
CA PHE A 154 12.54 -13.48 19.65
C PHE A 154 12.50 -12.43 18.53
N SER A 155 13.51 -11.59 18.42
CA SER A 155 13.69 -10.67 17.29
C SER A 155 13.90 -11.44 15.98
N PHE A 156 14.72 -12.50 16.00
CA PHE A 156 14.90 -13.39 14.86
C PHE A 156 13.61 -14.14 14.50
N CYS A 157 12.83 -14.59 15.48
CA CYS A 157 11.51 -15.15 15.23
C CYS A 157 10.57 -14.12 14.58
N ALA A 158 10.63 -12.85 14.98
CA ALA A 158 9.83 -11.78 14.37
C ALA A 158 10.22 -11.54 12.91
N VAL A 159 11.52 -11.48 12.61
CA VAL A 159 12.05 -11.40 11.22
C VAL A 159 11.69 -12.67 10.42
N GLY A 160 11.71 -13.83 11.07
CA GLY A 160 11.27 -15.10 10.47
C GLY A 160 9.79 -15.09 10.11
N TRP A 161 8.93 -14.62 11.01
CA TRP A 161 7.49 -14.45 10.76
C TRP A 161 7.24 -13.44 9.63
N PHE A 162 7.91 -12.28 9.67
CA PHE A 162 7.89 -11.28 8.61
C PHE A 162 8.19 -11.92 7.24
N SER A 163 9.29 -12.66 7.15
CA SER A 163 9.73 -13.29 5.89
C SER A 163 8.76 -14.39 5.43
N PHE A 164 8.29 -15.22 6.37
CA PHE A 164 7.34 -16.29 6.11
C PHE A 164 6.00 -15.75 5.60
N TYR A 165 5.47 -14.70 6.22
CA TYR A 165 4.17 -14.15 5.85
C TYR A 165 4.21 -13.46 4.47
N LEU A 166 5.28 -12.73 4.16
CA LEU A 166 5.47 -12.14 2.82
C LEU A 166 5.62 -13.22 1.75
N PHE A 167 6.33 -14.30 2.05
CA PHE A 167 6.44 -15.46 1.15
C PHE A 167 5.10 -16.15 0.94
N LEU A 168 4.33 -16.38 2.01
CA LEU A 168 2.96 -16.89 1.92
C LEU A 168 2.09 -15.97 1.05
N GLY A 169 2.27 -14.66 1.15
CA GLY A 169 1.64 -13.66 0.29
C GLY A 169 1.89 -13.89 -1.19
N PHE A 170 3.14 -14.17 -1.58
CA PHE A 170 3.48 -14.50 -2.99
C PHE A 170 2.83 -15.80 -3.45
N VAL A 171 2.83 -16.84 -2.60
CA VAL A 171 2.16 -18.12 -2.91
C VAL A 171 0.66 -17.90 -3.15
N GLN A 172 0.03 -17.11 -2.29
CA GLN A 172 -1.40 -16.80 -2.38
C GLN A 172 -1.71 -15.92 -3.61
N TYR A 173 -0.85 -14.95 -3.92
CA TYR A 173 -0.94 -14.14 -5.12
C TYR A 173 -0.95 -15.02 -6.37
N GLU A 174 0.01 -15.93 -6.52
CA GLU A 174 0.13 -16.80 -7.71
C GLU A 174 -1.09 -17.71 -7.87
N ARG A 175 -1.54 -18.34 -6.77
CA ARG A 175 -2.75 -19.18 -6.78
C ARG A 175 -4.00 -18.41 -7.19
N THR A 176 -4.11 -17.17 -6.73
CA THR A 176 -5.22 -16.29 -7.07
C THR A 176 -5.10 -15.80 -8.52
N PHE A 177 -3.88 -15.56 -9.00
CA PHE A 177 -3.60 -15.11 -10.36
C PHE A 177 -4.05 -16.13 -11.39
N LEU A 178 -3.71 -17.40 -11.17
CA LEU A 178 -4.14 -18.49 -12.03
C LEU A 178 -5.67 -18.61 -12.06
N ALA A 179 -6.32 -18.60 -10.89
CA ALA A 179 -7.79 -18.66 -10.80
C ALA A 179 -8.48 -17.47 -11.48
N ALA A 180 -7.93 -16.25 -11.34
CA ALA A 180 -8.45 -15.05 -11.98
C ALA A 180 -8.28 -15.08 -13.50
N LYS A 181 -7.14 -15.59 -13.98
CA LYS A 181 -6.89 -15.79 -15.40
C LYS A 181 -7.84 -16.83 -16.00
N ASP A 182 -8.10 -17.93 -15.30
CA ASP A 182 -9.04 -18.96 -15.73
C ASP A 182 -10.48 -18.43 -15.79
N LEU A 183 -10.89 -17.58 -14.83
CA LEU A 183 -12.19 -16.90 -14.86
C LEU A 183 -12.31 -15.93 -16.04
N ALA A 184 -11.25 -15.17 -16.35
CA ALA A 184 -11.26 -14.30 -17.53
C ALA A 184 -11.40 -15.12 -18.81
N TYR A 185 -10.66 -16.23 -18.93
CA TYR A 185 -10.73 -17.12 -20.08
C TYR A 185 -12.11 -17.79 -20.23
N SER A 186 -12.74 -18.23 -19.14
CA SER A 186 -14.08 -18.82 -19.17
C SER A 186 -15.18 -17.85 -19.59
N ARG A 187 -14.95 -16.54 -19.41
CA ARG A 187 -15.79 -15.46 -19.97
C ARG A 187 -15.50 -15.16 -21.44
N GLY A 188 -14.54 -15.84 -22.06
CA GLY A 188 -14.06 -15.54 -23.41
C GLY A 188 -13.18 -14.29 -23.48
N HIS A 189 -12.74 -13.75 -22.34
CA HIS A 189 -11.94 -12.53 -22.27
C HIS A 189 -10.44 -12.86 -22.35
N LYS A 190 -9.69 -11.97 -23.00
CA LYS A 190 -8.23 -11.93 -22.90
C LYS A 190 -7.85 -10.88 -21.85
N ALA A 191 -7.32 -11.33 -20.71
CA ALA A 191 -6.83 -10.43 -19.66
C ALA A 191 -5.50 -9.79 -20.11
N GLU A 192 -5.58 -8.63 -20.77
CA GLU A 192 -4.42 -7.86 -21.27
C GLU A 192 -3.52 -7.38 -20.14
N ARG A 193 -4.16 -6.99 -19.04
CA ARG A 193 -3.51 -6.61 -17.80
C ARG A 193 -4.34 -7.15 -16.66
N LEU A 194 -3.76 -8.01 -15.83
CA LEU A 194 -4.40 -8.59 -14.64
C LEU A 194 -3.58 -8.22 -13.42
N THR A 195 -4.24 -7.69 -12.40
CA THR A 195 -3.62 -7.34 -11.13
C THR A 195 -4.51 -7.75 -9.99
N LEU A 196 -3.88 -8.22 -8.92
CA LEU A 196 -4.55 -8.65 -7.71
C LEU A 196 -4.14 -7.76 -6.56
N LYS A 197 -5.04 -7.57 -5.61
CA LYS A 197 -4.76 -6.86 -4.37
C LYS A 197 -5.35 -7.62 -3.19
N PRO A 198 -4.58 -7.96 -2.15
CA PRO A 198 -5.14 -8.55 -0.96
C PRO A 198 -6.08 -7.53 -0.32
N SER A 199 -7.22 -8.01 0.16
CA SER A 199 -8.17 -7.18 0.89
C SER A 199 -7.63 -6.80 2.28
N PHE A 200 -8.32 -5.90 2.98
CA PHE A 200 -7.88 -5.45 4.31
C PHE A 200 -7.78 -6.61 5.31
N GLY A 201 -6.64 -6.72 5.97
CA GLY A 201 -6.48 -7.57 7.14
C GLY A 201 -6.12 -9.03 6.89
N ASN A 202 -5.91 -9.47 5.64
CA ASN A 202 -5.73 -10.90 5.35
C ASN A 202 -5.12 -11.20 3.97
N LEU A 203 -4.62 -12.44 3.80
CA LEU A 203 -4.17 -13.04 2.54
C LEU A 203 -5.17 -14.07 1.96
N ILE A 204 -6.42 -14.03 2.42
CA ILE A 204 -7.48 -14.99 2.06
C ILE A 204 -8.32 -14.46 0.91
N LEU A 205 -8.75 -13.20 1.01
CA LEU A 205 -9.66 -12.55 0.08
C LEU A 205 -8.91 -11.49 -0.71
N TRP A 206 -9.05 -11.55 -2.03
CA TRP A 206 -8.30 -10.76 -3.00
C TRP A 206 -9.26 -10.06 -3.94
N LYS A 207 -8.99 -8.80 -4.27
CA LYS A 207 -9.58 -8.10 -5.41
C LYS A 207 -8.80 -8.46 -6.65
N SER A 208 -9.49 -8.89 -7.70
CA SER A 208 -8.95 -9.06 -9.04
C SER A 208 -9.43 -7.92 -9.92
N ILE A 209 -8.54 -7.39 -10.74
CA ILE A 209 -8.83 -6.37 -11.72
C ILE A 209 -8.15 -6.80 -13.01
N TYR A 210 -8.94 -7.00 -14.07
CA TYR A 210 -8.36 -7.19 -15.39
C TYR A 210 -8.96 -6.27 -16.43
N LYS A 211 -8.12 -5.86 -17.38
CA LYS A 211 -8.53 -5.15 -18.59
C LYS A 211 -8.81 -6.16 -19.70
N HIS A 212 -9.93 -5.98 -20.38
CA HIS A 212 -10.25 -6.62 -21.64
C HIS A 212 -10.93 -5.59 -22.54
N GLU A 213 -10.33 -5.31 -23.70
CA GLU A 213 -10.75 -4.21 -24.57
C GLU A 213 -10.84 -2.87 -23.80
N ASP A 214 -11.95 -2.16 -23.91
CA ASP A 214 -12.17 -0.86 -23.25
C ASP A 214 -12.77 -0.97 -21.85
N ASN A 215 -12.75 -2.16 -21.23
CA ASN A 215 -13.38 -2.37 -19.92
C ASN A 215 -12.41 -2.97 -18.90
N TYR A 216 -12.52 -2.47 -17.67
CA TYR A 216 -12.04 -3.15 -16.49
C TYR A 216 -13.13 -4.02 -15.90
N PHE A 217 -12.75 -5.22 -15.50
CA PHE A 217 -13.57 -6.18 -14.79
C PHE A 217 -12.99 -6.38 -13.40
N VAL A 218 -13.83 -6.24 -12.38
CA VAL A 218 -13.46 -6.41 -10.98
C VAL A 218 -14.24 -7.58 -10.41
N ASP A 219 -13.54 -8.49 -9.75
CA ASP A 219 -14.10 -9.63 -9.05
C ASP A 219 -13.36 -9.82 -7.72
N ALA A 220 -13.94 -10.58 -6.80
CA ALA A 220 -13.22 -11.01 -5.61
C ALA A 220 -12.93 -12.50 -5.64
N PHE A 221 -11.75 -12.87 -5.17
CA PHE A 221 -11.32 -14.26 -5.06
C PHE A 221 -11.00 -14.58 -3.62
N ARG A 222 -11.58 -15.68 -3.14
CA ARG A 222 -11.23 -16.27 -1.85
C ARG A 222 -10.33 -17.47 -2.11
N THR A 223 -9.08 -17.39 -1.70
CA THR A 223 -8.06 -18.42 -1.94
C THR A 223 -7.54 -18.95 -0.61
N VAL A 224 -7.89 -20.19 -0.27
CA VAL A 224 -7.41 -20.86 0.97
C VAL A 224 -6.92 -22.27 0.63
N ASN A 225 -7.77 -23.29 0.69
CA ASN A 225 -7.44 -24.64 0.21
C ASN A 225 -7.81 -24.78 -1.26
N SER A 226 -9.01 -24.33 -1.61
CA SER A 226 -9.47 -24.07 -2.98
C SER A 226 -9.62 -22.57 -3.21
N SER A 227 -9.79 -22.18 -4.48
CA SER A 227 -10.16 -20.84 -4.89
C SER A 227 -11.66 -20.81 -5.18
N SER A 228 -12.37 -19.81 -4.67
CA SER A 228 -13.74 -19.49 -5.09
C SER A 228 -13.81 -18.01 -5.46
N TRP A 229 -14.78 -17.60 -6.27
CA TRP A 229 -14.92 -16.19 -6.64
C TRP A 229 -16.33 -15.66 -6.38
N CYS A 230 -16.37 -14.37 -6.10
CA CYS A 230 -17.57 -13.57 -6.02
C CYS A 230 -17.58 -12.64 -7.23
N SER A 231 -18.58 -12.79 -8.10
CA SER A 231 -18.76 -11.89 -9.24
C SER A 231 -18.82 -10.44 -8.78
N GLY A 232 -18.14 -9.57 -9.51
CA GLY A 232 -18.16 -8.14 -9.24
C GLY A 232 -18.73 -7.31 -10.38
N SER A 233 -18.22 -6.10 -10.51
CA SER A 233 -18.69 -5.10 -11.47
C SER A 233 -17.63 -4.83 -12.55
N SER A 234 -18.07 -4.28 -13.68
CA SER A 234 -17.19 -3.75 -14.70
C SER A 234 -17.38 -2.24 -14.85
N THR A 235 -16.36 -1.58 -15.36
CA THR A 235 -16.41 -0.16 -15.74
C THR A 235 -15.59 0.04 -17.00
N LYS A 236 -16.01 1.00 -17.83
CA LYS A 236 -15.20 1.44 -18.96
C LYS A 236 -13.89 2.04 -18.45
N VAL A 237 -12.81 1.80 -19.18
CA VAL A 237 -11.51 2.48 -18.99
C VAL A 237 -11.74 3.98 -19.19
N PHE A 238 -11.16 4.81 -18.33
CA PHE A 238 -11.24 6.26 -18.52
C PHE A 238 -10.61 6.67 -19.84
N ASP A 239 -11.32 7.53 -20.54
CA ASP A 239 -10.93 8.16 -21.79
C ASP A 239 -11.33 9.62 -21.69
N PHE A 240 -10.36 10.53 -21.88
CA PHE A 240 -10.56 11.95 -21.61
C PHE A 240 -11.60 12.57 -22.54
N ASP A 241 -11.50 12.33 -23.85
CA ASP A 241 -12.41 12.95 -24.83
C ASP A 241 -13.83 12.41 -24.71
N TYR A 242 -13.97 11.13 -24.38
CA TYR A 242 -15.27 10.49 -24.21
C TYR A 242 -15.95 10.89 -22.89
N HIS A 243 -15.20 10.94 -21.77
CA HIS A 243 -15.78 11.19 -20.45
C HIS A 243 -15.85 12.67 -20.07
N LEU A 244 -14.94 13.49 -20.59
CA LEU A 244 -14.80 14.92 -20.30
C LEU A 244 -14.62 15.76 -21.58
N PRO A 245 -15.51 15.64 -22.58
CA PRO A 245 -15.39 16.38 -23.85
C PRO A 245 -15.43 17.91 -23.69
N GLU A 246 -16.01 18.40 -22.58
CA GLU A 246 -16.19 19.83 -22.29
C GLU A 246 -14.96 20.45 -21.60
N VAL A 247 -14.00 19.64 -21.12
CA VAL A 247 -12.84 20.13 -20.37
C VAL A 247 -11.69 20.42 -21.34
N ASP A 248 -11.11 21.61 -21.27
CA ASP A 248 -9.93 21.97 -22.07
C ASP A 248 -8.74 21.07 -21.70
N ARG A 249 -8.13 20.44 -22.70
CA ARG A 249 -6.92 19.61 -22.57
C ARG A 249 -5.69 20.38 -22.07
N ASN A 250 -5.69 21.71 -22.19
CA ASN A 250 -4.61 22.56 -21.69
C ASN A 250 -4.85 23.08 -20.27
N SER A 251 -6.01 22.79 -19.68
CA SER A 251 -6.36 23.19 -18.31
C SER A 251 -5.46 22.54 -17.25
N GLN A 252 -5.40 23.16 -16.08
CA GLN A 252 -4.73 22.60 -14.91
C GLN A 252 -5.39 21.29 -14.47
N GLN A 253 -6.72 21.17 -14.56
CA GLN A 253 -7.43 19.92 -14.28
C GLN A 253 -7.01 18.77 -15.21
N ALA A 254 -6.76 19.04 -16.50
CA ALA A 254 -6.25 18.03 -17.43
C ALA A 254 -4.84 17.55 -17.05
N LYS A 255 -3.97 18.45 -16.58
CA LYS A 255 -2.65 18.09 -16.04
C LYS A 255 -2.77 17.27 -14.75
N ASP A 256 -3.70 17.63 -13.87
CA ASP A 256 -3.95 16.89 -12.63
C ASP A 256 -4.45 15.47 -12.92
N ILE A 257 -5.30 15.29 -13.93
CA ILE A 257 -5.73 13.97 -14.40
C ILE A 257 -4.54 13.15 -14.90
N GLU A 258 -3.60 13.75 -15.65
CA GLU A 258 -2.41 13.03 -16.13
C GLU A 258 -1.46 12.63 -14.98
N ARG A 259 -1.25 13.53 -14.00
CA ARG A 259 -0.51 13.23 -12.77
C ARG A 259 -1.17 12.08 -12.00
N PHE A 260 -2.50 12.10 -11.90
CA PHE A 260 -3.28 11.05 -11.25
C PHE A 260 -3.30 9.74 -12.05
N ARG A 261 -3.27 9.79 -13.38
CA ARG A 261 -3.12 8.62 -14.27
C ARG A 261 -1.80 7.92 -14.02
N TRP A 262 -0.71 8.68 -13.96
CA TRP A 262 0.61 8.16 -13.62
C TRP A 262 0.63 7.52 -12.22
N PHE A 263 0.12 8.22 -11.20
CA PHE A 263 0.01 7.67 -9.83
C PHE A 263 -0.85 6.40 -9.77
N SER A 264 -1.93 6.37 -10.55
CA SER A 264 -2.84 5.24 -10.64
C SER A 264 -2.32 4.10 -11.50
N GLU A 265 -1.11 4.23 -12.07
CA GLU A 265 -0.55 3.33 -13.08
C GLU A 265 -1.55 3.03 -14.20
N ASP A 266 -2.27 4.05 -14.68
CA ASP A 266 -3.27 3.94 -15.74
C ASP A 266 -4.59 3.23 -15.37
N TYR A 267 -4.83 2.88 -14.10
CA TYR A 267 -6.09 2.28 -13.64
C TYR A 267 -7.19 3.32 -13.38
N LEU A 268 -7.45 4.15 -14.38
CA LEU A 268 -8.47 5.19 -14.27
C LEU A 268 -9.86 4.68 -14.67
N GLY A 269 -10.84 4.99 -13.84
CA GLY A 269 -12.27 4.85 -14.13
C GLY A 269 -12.99 6.21 -14.06
N TYR A 270 -14.30 6.20 -14.30
CA TYR A 270 -15.10 7.42 -14.25
C TYR A 270 -16.47 7.19 -13.61
N HIS A 271 -16.83 8.04 -12.66
CA HIS A 271 -18.16 8.07 -12.06
C HIS A 271 -18.92 9.30 -12.55
N LYS A 272 -19.75 9.09 -13.58
CA LYS A 272 -20.43 10.14 -14.34
C LYS A 272 -21.23 11.12 -13.47
N GLU A 273 -22.04 10.64 -12.53
CA GLU A 273 -22.90 11.50 -11.70
C GLU A 273 -22.14 12.46 -10.78
N LYS A 274 -20.88 12.14 -10.46
CA LYS A 274 -20.03 12.93 -9.56
C LYS A 274 -18.92 13.68 -10.30
N HIS A 275 -18.87 13.56 -11.63
CA HIS A 275 -17.75 14.04 -12.45
C HIS A 275 -16.38 13.61 -11.88
N LEU A 276 -16.30 12.36 -11.41
CA LEU A 276 -15.17 11.88 -10.62
C LEU A 276 -14.31 10.92 -11.45
N VAL A 277 -13.06 11.27 -11.66
CA VAL A 277 -12.02 10.38 -12.21
C VAL A 277 -11.45 9.55 -11.06
N THR A 278 -11.51 8.22 -11.16
CA THR A 278 -11.30 7.33 -10.02
C THR A 278 -10.09 6.41 -10.22
N ASP A 279 -9.44 6.02 -9.12
CA ASP A 279 -8.48 4.91 -9.12
C ASP A 279 -9.25 3.62 -8.81
N ILE A 280 -9.51 2.80 -9.83
CA ILE A 280 -10.33 1.59 -9.68
C ILE A 280 -9.63 0.50 -8.86
N ARG A 281 -8.33 0.67 -8.60
CA ARG A 281 -7.54 -0.29 -7.82
C ARG A 281 -8.05 -0.43 -6.39
N TYR A 282 -8.69 0.61 -5.85
CA TYR A 282 -9.06 0.67 -4.45
C TYR A 282 -10.56 0.76 -4.25
N SER A 283 -11.09 -0.19 -3.50
CA SER A 283 -12.48 -0.22 -3.04
C SER A 283 -12.51 -0.87 -1.66
N MET A 284 -13.47 -0.47 -0.83
CA MET A 284 -13.62 -1.08 0.50
C MET A 284 -14.05 -2.55 0.40
N ILE A 285 -14.86 -2.89 -0.62
CA ILE A 285 -15.30 -4.25 -0.91
C ILE A 285 -14.58 -4.78 -2.15
N PRO A 286 -13.92 -5.95 -2.08
CA PRO A 286 -13.07 -6.44 -3.16
C PRO A 286 -13.74 -6.70 -4.51
N ASN A 287 -15.03 -7.05 -4.55
CA ASN A 287 -15.75 -7.28 -5.82
C ASN A 287 -16.45 -6.02 -6.35
N GLN A 288 -16.19 -4.83 -5.79
CA GLN A 288 -16.83 -3.58 -6.20
C GLN A 288 -15.85 -2.60 -6.85
N ILE A 289 -16.39 -1.72 -7.68
CA ILE A 289 -15.68 -0.58 -8.31
C ILE A 289 -15.89 0.74 -7.56
N ALA A 290 -16.63 0.71 -6.44
CA ALA A 290 -16.86 1.89 -5.61
C ALA A 290 -15.51 2.45 -5.14
N PRO A 291 -15.11 3.66 -5.59
CA PRO A 291 -13.77 4.17 -5.39
C PRO A 291 -13.56 4.63 -3.95
N MET A 292 -12.35 4.44 -3.43
CA MET A 292 -11.93 5.06 -2.17
C MET A 292 -11.45 6.50 -2.34
N TRP A 293 -11.04 6.88 -3.56
CA TRP A 293 -10.58 8.22 -3.87
C TRP A 293 -10.64 8.52 -5.37
N GLY A 294 -10.49 9.80 -5.71
CA GLY A 294 -10.43 10.27 -7.08
C GLY A 294 -10.35 11.80 -7.17
N LEU A 295 -10.39 12.30 -8.41
CA LEU A 295 -10.43 13.72 -8.74
C LEU A 295 -11.82 14.13 -9.21
N VAL A 296 -12.45 15.04 -8.48
CA VAL A 296 -13.69 15.69 -8.91
C VAL A 296 -13.31 16.79 -9.89
N ILE A 297 -13.85 16.65 -11.09
CA ILE A 297 -13.65 17.57 -12.20
C ILE A 297 -14.83 18.53 -12.25
N ASP A 298 -14.52 19.83 -12.24
CA ASP A 298 -15.52 20.88 -12.23
C ASP A 298 -15.35 21.73 -13.47
N LYS A 299 -16.35 21.65 -14.36
CA LYS A 299 -16.32 22.31 -15.66
C LYS A 299 -16.50 23.83 -15.59
N GLU A 300 -17.00 24.35 -14.46
CA GLU A 300 -17.25 25.77 -14.29
C GLU A 300 -16.02 26.52 -13.73
N ARG A 301 -14.95 25.77 -13.38
CA ARG A 301 -13.70 26.35 -12.87
C ARG A 301 -12.86 27.00 -13.96
N ASP A 302 -12.04 27.97 -13.55
CA ASP A 302 -11.06 28.59 -14.43
C ASP A 302 -10.05 27.56 -14.98
N VAL A 303 -9.51 27.84 -16.16
CA VAL A 303 -8.55 26.97 -16.86
C VAL A 303 -7.30 26.70 -16.01
N ASN A 304 -6.94 27.60 -15.09
CA ASN A 304 -5.76 27.45 -14.23
C ASN A 304 -6.06 26.81 -12.87
N GLU A 305 -7.32 26.50 -12.56
CA GLU A 305 -7.70 25.92 -11.27
C GLU A 305 -7.51 24.40 -11.25
N HIS A 306 -7.06 23.90 -10.10
CA HIS A 306 -6.86 22.48 -9.86
C HIS A 306 -8.18 21.71 -9.70
N ALA A 307 -8.13 20.41 -10.02
CA ALA A 307 -9.21 19.47 -9.72
C ALA A 307 -9.33 19.26 -8.19
N SER A 308 -10.50 18.88 -7.68
CA SER A 308 -10.65 18.65 -6.23
C SER A 308 -10.36 17.20 -5.85
N TRP A 309 -9.52 17.01 -4.83
CA TRP A 309 -9.28 15.68 -4.26
C TRP A 309 -10.51 15.20 -3.47
N TRP A 310 -11.00 13.99 -3.79
CA TRP A 310 -12.12 13.36 -3.11
C TRP A 310 -11.72 12.02 -2.52
N THR A 311 -12.21 11.72 -1.33
CA THR A 311 -12.00 10.42 -0.66
C THR A 311 -13.26 9.93 0.01
N SER A 312 -13.38 8.61 0.14
CA SER A 312 -14.43 7.91 0.89
C SER A 312 -13.82 6.75 1.63
N GLN A 313 -13.83 6.81 2.96
CA GLN A 313 -13.22 5.80 3.83
C GLN A 313 -14.23 5.04 4.71
N SER A 314 -15.52 5.34 4.59
CA SER A 314 -16.55 4.70 5.42
C SER A 314 -17.05 3.40 4.78
N LEU A 315 -16.96 2.31 5.52
CA LEU A 315 -17.78 1.12 5.33
C LEU A 315 -19.07 1.28 6.13
N ASP A 316 -20.22 1.09 5.50
CA ASP A 316 -21.46 0.89 6.25
C ASP A 316 -21.54 -0.53 6.84
N GLU A 317 -22.48 -0.75 7.75
CA GLU A 317 -22.66 -2.07 8.41
C GLU A 317 -22.96 -3.19 7.40
N SER A 318 -23.67 -2.88 6.32
CA SER A 318 -24.04 -3.86 5.30
C SER A 318 -22.83 -4.31 4.48
N GLN A 319 -21.95 -3.37 4.13
CA GLN A 319 -20.70 -3.61 3.44
C GLN A 319 -19.74 -4.39 4.33
N LEU A 320 -19.62 -4.03 5.62
CA LEU A 320 -18.80 -4.78 6.57
C LEU A 320 -19.30 -6.23 6.73
N LYS A 321 -20.62 -6.43 6.76
CA LYS A 321 -21.23 -7.78 6.82
C LYS A 321 -20.93 -8.56 5.54
N LEU A 322 -21.06 -7.94 4.37
CA LEU A 322 -20.71 -8.55 3.09
C LEU A 322 -19.24 -8.97 3.06
N PHE A 323 -18.34 -8.06 3.45
CA PHE A 323 -16.90 -8.33 3.55
C PHE A 323 -16.58 -9.56 4.39
N LYS A 324 -17.15 -9.64 5.61
CA LYS A 324 -16.99 -10.79 6.51
C LYS A 324 -17.49 -12.09 5.87
N LYS A 325 -18.66 -12.06 5.23
CA LYS A 325 -19.22 -13.24 4.55
C LYS A 325 -18.36 -13.71 3.39
N MET A 326 -17.73 -12.80 2.65
CA MET A 326 -16.78 -13.14 1.58
C MET A 326 -15.52 -13.82 2.13
N ILE A 327 -14.98 -13.34 3.26
CA ILE A 327 -13.83 -13.96 3.93
C ILE A 327 -14.15 -15.38 4.39
N ILE A 328 -15.34 -15.60 4.94
CA ILE A 328 -15.76 -16.93 5.46
C ILE A 328 -16.18 -17.86 4.30
N GLY A 329 -16.59 -17.31 3.15
CA GLY A 329 -16.94 -18.05 1.94
C GLY A 329 -18.44 -18.31 1.77
N GLU A 330 -19.31 -17.53 2.42
CA GLU A 330 -20.77 -17.74 2.38
C GLU A 330 -21.46 -17.15 1.12
N VAL A 331 -20.77 -16.29 0.35
CA VAL A 331 -21.37 -15.54 -0.77
C VAL A 331 -20.70 -15.82 -2.11
N CYS A 332 -19.52 -16.45 -2.11
CA CYS A 332 -18.80 -16.74 -3.34
C CYS A 332 -19.26 -18.09 -3.91
N GLY A 333 -19.49 -18.14 -5.22
CA GLY A 333 -19.83 -19.39 -5.91
C GLY A 333 -18.64 -20.35 -5.90
N ALA A 334 -18.91 -21.65 -5.81
CA ALA A 334 -17.86 -22.65 -5.99
C ALA A 334 -17.39 -22.67 -7.45
N SER A 335 -16.07 -22.76 -7.63
CA SER A 335 -15.42 -22.95 -8.93
C SER A 335 -15.49 -24.38 -9.42
#